data_AF-A0A6S6S8I8-F1
#
_entry.id   AF-A0A6S6S8I8-F1
#
_cell.length_a   1.000
_cell.length_b   1.000
_cell.length_c   1.000
_cell.angle_alpha   90.00
_cell.angle_beta   90.00
_cell.angle_gamma   90.00
#
_symmetry.space_group_name_H-M   'P 1'
#
loop_
_entity.id
_entity.type
_entity.pdbx_description
1 polymer ?
#
loop_
_entity_poly.entity_id
_entity_poly.type
_entity_poly.pdbx_seq_one_letter_code
_entity_poly.pdbx_strand_id
1 'polypeptide(L)'
;MPEIHDPYLNTIQRNLNEEKIKERKEKVQKSKTHKKSFLSQNIVISDYIHLPESLQKFFLLSIFIFVPYLFGVIIMSLLLGYKSFQEFTTFNFDLFMLSWTVGYETIALILLLIIIRSALVFKQK
;
A
#
# COMPACT_ATOMS: atom_id res chain seq x y z
N MET A 1 22.11 -63.71 4.51
CA MET A 1 23.10 -63.13 5.43
C MET A 1 22.35 -62.64 6.65
N PRO A 2 22.74 -62.98 7.88
CA PRO A 2 22.02 -62.49 9.06
C PRO A 2 22.20 -60.98 9.12
N GLU A 3 21.08 -60.26 9.21
CA GLU A 3 21.05 -58.81 9.37
C GLU A 3 21.66 -58.50 10.73
N ILE A 4 22.91 -58.01 10.73
CA ILE A 4 23.63 -57.64 11.96
C ILE A 4 22.90 -56.43 12.54
N HIS A 5 21.98 -56.69 13.47
CA HIS A 5 21.23 -55.65 14.17
C HIS A 5 22.19 -54.92 15.12
N ASP A 6 22.78 -53.84 14.64
CA ASP A 6 23.56 -52.93 15.47
C ASP A 6 22.65 -51.83 16.04
N PRO A 7 22.32 -51.85 17.33
CA PRO A 7 21.44 -50.85 17.94
C PRO A 7 22.05 -49.44 17.94
N TYR A 8 23.37 -49.29 17.86
CA TYR A 8 24.05 -48.00 17.92
C TYR A 8 23.90 -47.23 16.61
N LEU A 9 23.97 -47.90 15.46
CA LEU A 9 23.79 -47.25 14.15
C LEU A 9 22.40 -46.61 14.00
N ASN A 10 21.36 -47.26 14.50
CA ASN A 10 19.99 -46.74 14.43
C ASN A 10 19.82 -45.47 15.28
N THR A 11 20.45 -45.41 16.46
CA THR A 11 20.40 -44.21 17.32
C THR A 11 21.08 -43.00 16.69
N ILE A 12 22.22 -43.20 16.03
CA ILE A 12 22.92 -42.16 15.28
C ILE A 12 22.04 -41.65 14.13
N GLN A 13 21.44 -42.56 13.35
CA GLN A 13 20.55 -42.19 12.24
C GLN A 13 19.32 -41.43 12.73
N ARG A 14 18.76 -41.83 13.88
CA ARG A 14 17.61 -41.15 14.49
C ARG A 14 17.97 -39.73 14.92
N ASN A 15 19.10 -39.56 15.62
CA ASN A 15 19.57 -38.25 16.07
C ASN A 15 19.87 -37.31 14.90
N LEU A 16 20.51 -37.82 13.83
CA LEU A 16 20.77 -37.04 12.60
C LEU A 16 19.46 -36.58 11.92
N ASN A 17 18.43 -37.43 11.91
CA ASN A 17 17.13 -37.06 11.39
C ASN A 17 16.41 -36.06 12.30
N GLU A 18 16.49 -36.23 13.61
CA GLU A 18 15.92 -35.30 14.60
C GLU A 18 16.56 -33.89 14.46
N GLU A 19 17.88 -33.80 14.30
CA GLU A 19 18.59 -32.54 14.04
C GLU A 19 18.15 -31.91 12.71
N LYS A 20 18.09 -32.68 11.62
CA LYS A 20 17.62 -32.18 10.32
C LYS A 20 16.18 -31.68 10.37
N ILE A 21 15.31 -32.34 11.13
CA ILE A 21 13.92 -31.92 11.34
C ILE A 21 13.87 -30.62 12.15
N LYS A 22 14.72 -30.49 13.18
CA LYS A 22 14.83 -29.28 14.01
C LYS A 22 15.32 -28.08 13.19
N GLU A 23 16.35 -28.26 12.38
CA GLU A 23 16.85 -27.24 11.46
C GLU A 23 15.79 -26.81 10.42
N ARG A 24 15.04 -27.77 9.86
CA ARG A 24 13.93 -27.45 8.94
C ARG A 24 12.84 -26.66 9.64
N LYS A 25 12.47 -27.04 10.86
CA LYS A 25 11.48 -26.31 11.67
C LYS A 25 11.95 -24.89 11.97
N GLU A 26 13.20 -24.71 12.38
CA GLU A 26 13.79 -23.39 12.63
C GLU A 26 13.87 -22.52 11.37
N LYS A 27 14.23 -23.08 10.21
CA LYS A 27 14.23 -22.36 8.92
C LYS A 27 12.83 -21.96 8.48
N VAL A 28 11.85 -22.86 8.60
CA VAL A 28 10.44 -22.55 8.29
C VAL A 28 9.91 -21.48 9.25
N GLN A 29 10.23 -21.58 10.54
CA GLN A 29 9.82 -20.61 11.54
C GLN A 29 10.46 -19.24 11.32
N LYS A 30 11.78 -19.18 11.00
CA LYS A 30 12.45 -17.94 10.58
C LYS A 30 11.83 -17.35 9.31
N SER A 31 11.45 -18.17 8.32
CA SER A 31 10.79 -17.68 7.09
C SER A 31 9.38 -17.13 7.35
N LYS A 32 8.62 -17.74 8.28
CA LYS A 32 7.31 -17.23 8.73
C LYS A 32 7.43 -15.97 9.59
N THR A 33 8.57 -15.78 10.25
CA THR A 33 8.84 -14.59 11.10
C THR A 33 9.30 -13.40 10.28
N HIS A 34 9.78 -13.61 9.04
CA HIS A 34 9.91 -12.55 8.04
C HIS A 34 8.52 -12.15 7.53
N LYS A 35 7.71 -11.55 8.40
CA LYS A 35 6.53 -10.78 8.02
C LYS A 35 6.99 -9.83 6.91
N LYS A 36 6.41 -9.97 5.72
CA LYS A 36 6.56 -8.98 4.64
C LYS A 36 6.33 -7.62 5.27
N SER A 37 7.37 -6.78 5.31
CA SER A 37 7.23 -5.44 5.85
C SER A 37 6.16 -4.75 5.03
N PHE A 38 5.20 -4.12 5.70
CA PHE A 38 4.12 -3.39 5.01
C PHE A 38 4.67 -2.33 4.04
N LEU A 39 5.90 -1.86 4.31
CA LEU A 39 6.64 -0.90 3.49
C LEU A 39 7.53 -1.53 2.41
N SER A 40 7.73 -2.85 2.38
CA SER A 40 8.59 -3.52 1.39
C SER A 40 7.84 -4.05 0.17
N GLN A 41 6.63 -3.53 -0.10
CA GLN A 41 5.88 -3.92 -1.28
C GLN A 41 6.44 -3.19 -2.50
N ASN A 42 7.22 -3.91 -3.31
CA ASN A 42 7.67 -3.42 -4.61
C ASN A 42 6.44 -3.36 -5.54
N ILE A 43 5.95 -2.15 -5.79
CA ILE A 43 4.89 -1.88 -6.76
C ILE A 43 5.59 -1.59 -8.10
N VAL A 44 5.47 -2.51 -9.05
CA VAL A 44 6.00 -2.34 -10.40
C VAL A 44 4.92 -1.61 -11.22
N ILE A 45 5.14 -0.32 -11.49
CA ILE A 45 4.15 0.56 -12.14
C ILE A 45 3.93 0.16 -13.61
N SER A 46 4.93 -0.47 -14.25
CA SER A 46 4.86 -0.95 -15.64
C SER A 46 3.78 -2.01 -15.86
N ASP A 47 3.40 -2.78 -14.83
CA ASP A 47 2.37 -3.81 -14.93
C ASP A 47 0.94 -3.22 -15.05
N TYR A 48 0.77 -1.96 -14.64
CA TYR A 48 -0.53 -1.29 -14.61
C TYR A 48 -0.69 -0.22 -15.69
N ILE A 49 0.43 0.33 -16.17
CA ILE A 49 0.44 1.47 -17.08
C ILE A 49 1.42 1.15 -18.23
N HIS A 50 0.88 0.90 -19.43
CA HIS A 50 1.65 0.70 -20.66
C HIS A 50 2.23 2.04 -21.20
N LEU A 51 2.95 2.80 -20.37
CA LEU A 51 3.66 4.01 -20.78
C LEU A 51 5.18 3.74 -20.81
N PRO A 52 5.92 4.37 -21.73
CA PRO A 52 7.37 4.31 -21.73
C PRO A 52 7.93 4.86 -20.40
N GLU A 53 8.96 4.21 -19.86
CA GLU A 53 9.49 4.46 -18.50
C GLU A 53 9.82 5.95 -18.22
N SER A 54 10.26 6.67 -19.26
CA SER A 54 10.57 8.10 -19.16
C SER A 54 9.33 8.96 -18.90
N LEU A 55 8.17 8.60 -19.43
CA LEU A 55 6.92 9.35 -19.27
C LEU A 55 6.15 8.96 -18.01
N GLN A 56 6.39 7.78 -17.44
CA GLN A 56 5.70 7.31 -16.24
C GLN A 56 5.83 8.30 -15.08
N LYS A 57 7.04 8.82 -14.82
CA LYS A 57 7.30 9.77 -13.73
C LYS A 57 6.56 11.11 -13.93
N PHE A 58 6.60 11.64 -15.14
CA PHE A 58 5.89 12.89 -15.48
C PHE A 58 4.38 12.73 -15.40
N PHE A 59 3.86 11.61 -15.87
CA PHE A 59 2.43 11.31 -15.79
C PHE A 59 1.95 11.19 -14.34
N LEU A 60 2.73 10.53 -13.48
CA LEU A 60 2.43 10.39 -12.06
C LEU A 60 2.44 11.74 -11.34
N LEU A 61 3.45 12.58 -11.63
CA LEU A 61 3.52 13.95 -11.10
C LEU A 61 2.33 14.79 -11.58
N SER A 62 1.97 14.68 -12.86
CA SER A 62 0.82 15.35 -13.45
C SER A 62 -0.46 14.95 -12.72
N ILE A 63 -0.73 13.65 -12.57
CA ILE A 63 -1.89 13.15 -11.82
C ILE A 63 -1.91 13.70 -10.39
N PHE A 64 -0.75 13.71 -9.73
CA PHE A 64 -0.63 14.20 -8.37
C PHE A 64 -1.05 15.67 -8.23
N ILE A 65 -0.81 16.50 -9.25
CA ILE A 65 -1.14 17.93 -9.25
C ILE A 65 -2.57 18.18 -9.75
N PHE A 66 -2.99 17.50 -10.81
CA PHE A 66 -4.28 17.74 -11.48
C PHE A 66 -5.46 17.14 -10.72
N VAL A 67 -5.32 15.96 -10.10
CA VAL A 67 -6.44 15.32 -9.39
C VAL A 67 -6.97 16.17 -8.23
N PRO A 68 -6.12 16.67 -7.31
CA PRO A 68 -6.57 17.54 -6.23
C PRO A 68 -7.18 18.84 -6.78
N TYR A 69 -6.57 19.44 -7.80
CA TYR A 69 -7.10 20.65 -8.41
C TYR A 69 -8.53 20.46 -8.93
N LEU A 70 -8.79 19.39 -9.68
CA LEU A 70 -10.12 19.09 -10.21
C LEU A 70 -11.15 18.88 -9.10
N PHE A 71 -10.80 18.11 -8.08
CA PHE A 71 -11.67 17.91 -6.90
C PHE A 71 -11.97 19.24 -6.20
N GLY A 72 -10.95 20.06 -6.01
CA GLY A 72 -11.04 21.39 -5.42
C GLY A 72 -11.98 22.31 -6.16
N VAL A 73 -11.86 22.36 -7.49
CA VAL A 73 -12.74 23.17 -8.35
C VAL A 73 -14.17 22.66 -8.31
N ILE A 74 -14.41 21.35 -8.36
CA ILE A 74 -15.76 20.76 -8.27
C ILE A 74 -16.42 21.14 -6.95
N ILE A 75 -15.72 20.97 -5.84
CA ILE A 75 -16.22 21.25 -4.49
C ILE A 75 -16.45 22.75 -4.32
N MET A 76 -15.50 23.58 -4.72
CA MET A 76 -15.67 25.03 -4.67
C MET A 76 -16.84 25.48 -5.53
N SER A 77 -17.01 24.93 -6.72
CA SER A 77 -18.15 25.26 -7.58
C SER A 77 -19.48 24.85 -6.94
N LEU A 78 -19.52 23.73 -6.20
CA LEU A 78 -20.69 23.31 -5.45
C LEU A 78 -20.98 24.22 -4.25
N LEU A 79 -19.94 24.65 -3.52
CA LEU A 79 -20.06 25.54 -2.36
C LEU A 79 -20.44 26.99 -2.77
N LEU A 80 -19.76 27.54 -3.77
CA LEU A 80 -19.96 28.92 -4.24
C LEU A 80 -21.14 29.06 -5.21
N GLY A 81 -21.47 28.00 -5.94
CA GLY A 81 -22.68 27.94 -6.78
C GLY A 81 -23.97 28.18 -6.00
N TYR A 82 -23.94 27.99 -4.69
CA TYR A 82 -25.04 28.33 -3.79
C TYR A 82 -25.14 29.84 -3.45
N LYS A 83 -24.06 30.62 -3.59
CA LYS A 83 -23.96 31.97 -3.00
C LYS A 83 -23.86 33.12 -4.01
N SER A 84 -23.09 32.98 -5.10
CA SER A 84 -23.18 33.71 -6.38
C SER A 84 -21.96 33.38 -7.25
N PHE A 85 -22.16 33.17 -8.55
CA PHE A 85 -21.08 32.78 -9.49
C PHE A 85 -20.11 33.94 -9.81
N GLN A 86 -20.52 35.19 -9.55
CA GLN A 86 -19.75 36.40 -9.88
C GLN A 86 -18.55 36.63 -8.95
N GLU A 87 -18.64 36.22 -7.68
CA GLU A 87 -17.53 36.37 -6.73
C GLU A 87 -16.38 35.40 -7.01
N PHE A 88 -16.68 34.25 -7.63
CA PHE A 88 -15.70 33.19 -7.90
C PHE A 88 -14.62 33.61 -8.90
N THR A 89 -14.96 34.37 -9.93
CA THR A 89 -14.03 34.72 -11.03
C THR A 89 -13.12 35.91 -10.72
N THR A 90 -13.37 36.64 -9.63
CA THR A 90 -12.60 37.86 -9.29
C THR A 90 -11.28 37.52 -8.58
N PHE A 91 -11.14 36.34 -7.97
CA PHE A 91 -10.00 35.92 -7.15
C PHE A 91 -8.97 35.05 -7.90
N ASN A 92 -8.59 35.37 -9.15
CA ASN A 92 -7.93 34.40 -10.05
C ASN A 92 -6.68 33.65 -9.55
N PHE A 93 -5.77 34.28 -8.78
CA PHE A 93 -4.55 33.59 -8.31
C PHE A 93 -4.72 32.89 -6.96
N ASP A 94 -5.35 33.53 -5.98
CA ASP A 94 -5.62 32.93 -4.67
C ASP A 94 -6.60 31.77 -4.80
N LEU A 95 -7.57 31.87 -5.72
CA LEU A 95 -8.57 30.83 -5.95
C LEU A 95 -7.94 29.54 -6.46
N PHE A 96 -6.88 29.62 -7.29
CA PHE A 96 -6.18 28.41 -7.74
C PHE A 96 -5.57 27.66 -6.56
N MET A 97 -4.78 28.34 -5.71
CA MET A 97 -4.17 27.74 -4.53
C MET A 97 -5.22 27.27 -3.52
N LEU A 98 -6.29 28.04 -3.34
CA LEU A 98 -7.37 27.73 -2.42
C LEU A 98 -8.14 26.49 -2.87
N SER A 99 -8.55 26.43 -4.14
CA SER A 99 -9.16 25.25 -4.75
C SER A 99 -8.23 24.05 -4.65
N TRP A 100 -6.96 24.20 -5.00
CA TRP A 100 -5.98 23.12 -4.91
C TRP A 100 -5.85 22.55 -3.49
N THR A 101 -5.77 23.42 -2.48
CA THR A 101 -5.69 23.04 -1.06
C THR A 101 -6.96 22.34 -0.58
N VAL A 102 -8.13 22.90 -0.91
CA VAL A 102 -9.43 22.29 -0.57
C VAL A 102 -9.59 20.91 -1.24
N GLY A 103 -9.07 20.77 -2.45
CA GLY A 103 -9.02 19.49 -3.15
C GLY A 103 -8.23 18.43 -2.40
N TYR A 104 -7.02 18.77 -1.94
CA TYR A 104 -6.21 17.86 -1.12
C TYR A 104 -6.89 17.50 0.20
N GLU A 105 -7.44 18.48 0.90
CA GLU A 105 -8.12 18.26 2.18
C GLU A 105 -9.27 17.27 2.02
N THR A 106 -10.06 17.41 0.94
CA THR A 106 -11.19 16.51 0.68
C THR A 106 -10.71 15.09 0.38
N ILE A 107 -9.68 14.93 -0.44
CA ILE A 107 -9.11 13.62 -0.75
C ILE A 107 -8.55 12.97 0.53
N ALA A 108 -7.84 13.74 1.36
CA ALA A 108 -7.29 13.28 2.62
C ALA A 108 -8.40 12.84 3.60
N LEU A 109 -9.50 13.59 3.69
CA LEU A 109 -10.65 13.25 4.52
C LEU A 109 -11.31 11.93 4.05
N ILE A 110 -11.50 11.76 2.74
CA ILE A 110 -12.03 10.52 2.17
C ILE A 110 -11.09 9.34 2.48
N LEU A 111 -9.78 9.53 2.30
CA LEU A 111 -8.77 8.50 2.59
C LEU A 111 -8.80 8.12 4.07
N LEU A 112 -8.91 9.11 4.96
CA LEU A 112 -9.00 8.90 6.40
C LEU A 112 -10.25 8.09 6.77
N LEU A 113 -11.40 8.41 6.19
CA LEU A 113 -12.64 7.65 6.38
C LEU A 113 -12.50 6.19 5.91
N ILE A 114 -11.81 5.96 4.79
CA ILE A 114 -11.54 4.59 4.29
C ILE A 114 -10.64 3.83 5.27
N ILE A 115 -9.58 4.46 5.77
CA ILE A 115 -8.66 3.86 6.76
C ILE A 115 -9.42 3.50 8.04
N ILE A 116 -10.23 4.43 8.56
CA ILE A 116 -11.05 4.20 9.76
C ILE A 116 -12.03 3.05 9.51
N ARG A 117 -12.73 3.04 8.37
CA ARG A 117 -13.63 1.94 7.99
C ARG A 117 -12.90 0.60 7.95
N SER A 118 -11.72 0.56 7.34
CA SER A 118 -10.90 -0.66 7.28
C SER A 118 -10.47 -1.13 8.67
N ALA A 119 -10.08 -0.21 9.55
CA ALA A 119 -9.69 -0.53 10.92
C ALA A 119 -10.85 -1.09 11.75
N LEU A 120 -12.05 -0.53 11.59
CA LEU A 120 -13.26 -1.02 12.26
C LEU A 120 -13.67 -2.42 11.78
N VAL A 121 -13.60 -2.67 10.47
CA VAL A 121 -13.91 -4.00 9.89
C VAL A 121 -12.89 -5.05 10.35
N PHE A 122 -11.61 -4.70 10.45
CA PHE A 122 -10.57 -5.61 10.92
C PHE A 122 -10.82 -6.10 12.36
N LYS A 123 -11.33 -5.22 13.24
CA LYS A 123 -11.62 -5.57 14.65
C LYS A 123 -12.78 -6.56 14.81
N GLN A 124 -13.62 -6.75 13.79
CA GLN A 124 -14.77 -7.67 13.84
C GLN A 124 -14.44 -9.11 13.39
N LYS A 125 -13.22 -9.36 12.90
CA LYS A 125 -12.70 -10.72 12.63
C LYS A 125 -11.72 -11.16 13.72
#